data_AF-A0A7S1QNV5-F1
#
_entry.id   AF-A0A7S1QNV5-F1
#
_cell.length_a   1.000
_cell.length_b   1.000
_cell.length_c   1.000
_cell.angle_alpha   90.00
_cell.angle_beta   90.00
_cell.angle_gamma   90.00
#
_symmetry.space_group_name_H-M   'P 1'
#
loop_
_entity.id
_entity.type
_entity.pdbx_description
1 polymer ?
#
loop_
_entity_poly.entity_id
_entity_poly.type
_entity_poly.pdbx_seq_one_letter_code
_entity_poly.pdbx_strand_id
1 'polypeptide(L)'
;AGPIRFLWLVREPELVAAVAPRLAEAMVKLADRLELVIHVTSAKDVAELKPIGGGGNPVACAAGRPDVTAAIRDAWPEEDGAVGVYACGPEALMEAATAGASQRGKAT
;
A
#
# COMPACT_ATOMS: atom_id res chain seq x y z
N ALA A 1 12.06 12.07 9.07
CA ALA A 1 10.75 11.78 8.45
C ALA A 1 10.57 10.27 8.45
N GLY A 2 9.47 9.76 9.00
CA GLY A 2 9.21 8.31 9.06
C GLY A 2 9.02 7.69 7.67
N PRO A 3 8.98 6.35 7.59
CA PRO A 3 8.73 5.64 6.33
C PRO A 3 7.32 5.97 5.80
N ILE A 4 7.22 6.17 4.50
CA ILE A 4 5.97 6.34 3.75
C ILE A 4 5.51 4.95 3.36
N ARG A 5 4.34 4.52 3.85
CA ARG A 5 3.66 3.33 3.34
C ARG A 5 2.69 3.71 2.24
N PHE A 6 2.89 3.19 1.03
CA PHE A 6 2.02 3.41 -0.11
C PHE A 6 1.29 2.11 -0.46
N LEU A 7 -0.01 2.11 -0.19
CA LEU A 7 -0.90 1.00 -0.50
C LEU A 7 -1.67 1.30 -1.78
N TRP A 8 -1.40 0.56 -2.85
CA TRP A 8 -2.09 0.71 -4.13
C TRP A 8 -3.05 -0.45 -4.39
N LEU A 9 -4.35 -0.16 -4.45
CA LEU A 9 -5.38 -1.14 -4.84
C LEU A 9 -5.73 -0.90 -6.31
N VAL A 10 -5.63 -1.95 -7.12
CA VAL A 10 -5.95 -1.90 -8.54
C VAL A 10 -6.71 -3.16 -8.91
N ARG A 11 -7.60 -3.10 -9.91
CA ARG A 11 -8.30 -4.30 -10.37
C ARG A 11 -7.44 -5.05 -11.37
N GLU A 12 -6.94 -4.35 -12.36
CA GLU A 12 -6.30 -4.92 -13.55
C GLU A 12 -4.77 -5.13 -13.36
N PRO A 13 -4.23 -6.36 -13.49
CA PRO A 13 -2.78 -6.61 -13.40
C PRO A 13 -1.99 -5.93 -14.54
N GLU A 14 -2.60 -5.69 -15.69
CA GLU A 14 -1.96 -4.98 -16.81
C GLU A 14 -1.64 -3.52 -16.49
N LEU A 15 -2.43 -2.87 -15.61
CA LEU A 15 -2.12 -1.50 -15.15
C LEU A 15 -0.85 -1.50 -14.30
N VAL A 16 -0.64 -2.53 -13.50
CA VAL A 16 0.58 -2.72 -12.70
C VAL A 16 1.79 -2.87 -13.63
N ALA A 17 1.68 -3.71 -14.66
CA ALA A 17 2.73 -3.89 -15.65
C ALA A 17 3.04 -2.60 -16.43
N ALA A 18 2.03 -1.80 -16.76
CA ALA A 18 2.19 -0.55 -17.50
C ALA A 18 2.97 0.52 -16.72
N VAL A 19 2.83 0.57 -15.39
CA VAL A 19 3.53 1.54 -14.54
C VAL A 19 4.78 0.99 -13.85
N ALA A 20 5.00 -0.33 -13.92
CA ALA A 20 6.13 -1.03 -13.30
C ALA A 20 7.51 -0.37 -13.53
N PRO A 21 7.85 0.14 -14.74
CA PRO A 21 9.15 0.82 -14.93
C PRO A 21 9.29 2.09 -14.08
N ARG A 22 8.21 2.89 -13.98
CA ARG A 22 8.19 4.12 -13.18
C ARG A 22 8.21 3.82 -11.68
N LEU A 23 7.52 2.76 -11.27
CA LEU A 23 7.55 2.29 -9.88
C LEU A 23 8.94 1.81 -9.48
N ALA A 24 9.61 1.04 -10.34
CA ALA A 24 10.98 0.59 -10.09
C ALA A 24 11.94 1.78 -9.91
N GLU A 25 11.83 2.81 -10.75
CA GLU A 25 12.63 4.04 -10.61
C GLU A 25 12.35 4.78 -9.29
N ALA A 26 11.07 4.89 -8.89
CA ALA A 26 10.69 5.51 -7.63
C ALA A 26 11.19 4.74 -6.41
N MET A 27 11.13 3.40 -6.45
CA MET A 27 11.62 2.52 -5.39
C MET A 27 13.13 2.63 -5.20
N VAL A 28 13.90 2.81 -6.27
CA VAL A 28 15.35 3.07 -6.16
C VAL A 28 15.61 4.43 -5.52
N LYS A 29 14.88 5.47 -5.93
CA LYS A 29 15.04 6.84 -5.40
C LYS A 29 14.61 7.00 -3.94
N LEU A 30 13.69 6.15 -3.47
CA LEU A 30 13.06 6.23 -2.16
C LEU A 30 13.28 4.97 -1.31
N ALA A 31 14.32 4.18 -1.61
CA ALA A 31 14.50 2.84 -1.03
C ALA A 31 14.38 2.77 0.50
N ASP A 32 14.93 3.76 1.22
CA ASP A 32 14.91 3.82 2.69
C ASP A 32 13.67 4.53 3.27
N ARG A 33 12.76 5.00 2.41
CA ARG A 33 11.65 5.89 2.77
C ARG A 33 10.30 5.44 2.26
N LEU A 34 10.23 4.51 1.31
CA LEU A 34 9.00 4.06 0.69
C LEU A 34 8.83 2.55 0.83
N GLU A 35 7.76 2.15 1.48
CA GLU A 35 7.24 0.80 1.47
C GLU A 35 6.05 0.77 0.51
N LEU A 36 6.18 0.06 -0.61
CA LEU A 36 5.14 -0.04 -1.64
C LEU A 36 4.51 -1.43 -1.63
N VAL A 37 3.20 -1.48 -1.42
CA VAL A 37 2.40 -2.71 -1.51
C VAL A 37 1.28 -2.53 -2.52
N ILE A 38 1.20 -3.43 -3.50
CA ILE A 38 0.19 -3.41 -4.56
C ILE A 38 -0.76 -4.58 -4.37
N HIS A 39 -2.05 -4.29 -4.25
CA HIS A 39 -3.11 -5.30 -4.23
C HIS A 39 -3.85 -5.32 -5.57
N VAL A 40 -3.73 -6.43 -6.30
CA VAL A 40 -4.50 -6.69 -7.52
C VAL A 40 -5.79 -7.41 -7.14
N THR A 41 -6.86 -6.64 -7.02
CA THR A 41 -8.14 -7.07 -6.45
C THR A 41 -8.94 -8.02 -7.35
N SER A 42 -8.62 -8.11 -8.65
CA SER A 42 -9.22 -9.11 -9.55
C SER A 42 -8.45 -10.43 -9.60
N ALA A 43 -7.17 -10.42 -9.23
CA ALA A 43 -6.34 -11.62 -9.21
C ALA A 43 -6.79 -12.55 -8.09
N LYS A 44 -6.83 -13.85 -8.38
CA LYS A 44 -7.18 -14.87 -7.39
C LYS A 44 -5.96 -15.43 -6.69
N ASP A 45 -4.82 -15.45 -7.38
CA ASP A 45 -3.53 -15.94 -6.87
C ASP A 45 -2.40 -14.95 -7.16
N VAL A 46 -1.43 -14.86 -6.24
CA VAL A 46 -0.20 -14.08 -6.41
C VAL A 46 0.66 -14.61 -7.57
N ALA A 47 0.53 -15.89 -7.93
CA ALA A 47 1.19 -16.49 -9.09
C ALA A 47 0.78 -15.84 -10.43
N GLU A 48 -0.36 -15.15 -10.49
CA GLU A 48 -0.80 -14.36 -11.65
C GLU A 48 -0.04 -13.02 -11.77
N LEU A 49 0.70 -12.64 -10.73
CA LEU A 49 1.37 -11.35 -10.61
C LEU A 49 2.86 -11.49 -10.94
N LYS A 50 3.33 -10.71 -11.91
CA LYS A 50 4.75 -10.65 -12.22
C LYS A 50 5.47 -9.79 -11.16
N PRO A 51 6.63 -10.22 -10.64
CA PRO A 51 7.45 -9.38 -9.76
C PRO A 51 7.81 -8.06 -10.44
N ILE A 52 7.75 -6.95 -9.69
CA ILE A 52 8.19 -5.63 -10.15
C ILE A 52 9.47 -5.25 -9.40
N GLY A 53 10.46 -4.75 -10.15
CA GLY A 53 11.72 -4.25 -9.62
C GLY A 53 12.91 -5.11 -10.03
N GLY A 54 13.99 -4.45 -10.43
CA GLY A 54 15.31 -5.05 -10.60
C GLY A 54 16.27 -4.39 -9.63
N GLY A 55 16.97 -5.18 -8.81
CA GLY A 55 17.95 -4.69 -7.84
C GLY A 55 17.37 -4.33 -6.47
N GLY A 56 17.66 -5.16 -5.47
CA GLY A 56 17.65 -4.81 -4.04
C GLY A 56 16.32 -4.65 -3.33
N ASN A 57 15.25 -4.15 -3.98
CA ASN A 57 13.98 -3.85 -3.33
C ASN A 57 12.77 -4.28 -4.19
N PRO A 58 12.33 -5.55 -4.10
CA PRO A 58 11.19 -6.03 -4.86
C PRO A 58 9.90 -5.37 -4.36
N VAL A 59 9.05 -4.91 -5.28
CA VAL A 59 7.71 -4.42 -4.91
C VAL A 59 6.84 -5.61 -4.51
N ALA A 60 6.21 -5.53 -3.35
CA ALA A 60 5.29 -6.56 -2.90
C ALA A 60 3.97 -6.47 -3.68
N CYS A 61 3.62 -7.55 -4.38
CA CYS A 61 2.33 -7.71 -5.02
C CYS A 61 1.51 -8.79 -4.28
N ALA A 62 0.25 -8.47 -3.98
CA ALA A 62 -0.70 -9.36 -3.33
C ALA A 62 -1.98 -9.46 -4.18
N ALA A 63 -2.61 -10.64 -4.15
CA ALA A 63 -3.88 -10.88 -4.81
C ALA A 63 -5.06 -10.57 -3.87
N GLY A 64 -6.19 -10.18 -4.44
CA GLY A 64 -7.42 -9.91 -3.71
C GLY A 64 -7.47 -8.56 -2.99
N ARG A 65 -8.57 -8.33 -2.27
CA ARG A 65 -8.84 -7.07 -1.56
C ARG A 65 -8.23 -7.10 -0.16
N PRO A 66 -7.36 -6.14 0.21
CA PRO A 66 -6.84 -6.06 1.57
C PRO A 66 -7.89 -5.57 2.56
N ASP A 67 -7.67 -5.86 3.84
CA ASP A 67 -8.27 -5.11 4.94
C ASP A 67 -7.53 -3.79 5.11
N VAL A 68 -8.05 -2.74 4.48
CA VAL A 68 -7.46 -1.38 4.51
C VAL A 68 -7.45 -0.80 5.92
N THR A 69 -8.48 -1.09 6.71
CA THR A 69 -8.59 -0.61 8.10
C THR A 69 -7.46 -1.19 8.95
N ALA A 70 -7.23 -2.51 8.83
CA ALA A 70 -6.13 -3.19 9.52
C ALA A 70 -4.76 -2.71 9.02
N ALA A 71 -4.56 -2.60 7.70
CA ALA A 71 -3.28 -2.14 7.14
C ALA A 71 -2.89 -0.74 7.61
N ILE A 72 -3.88 0.15 7.74
CA ILE A 72 -3.69 1.48 8.30
C ILE A 72 -3.34 1.35 9.78
N ARG A 73 -4.10 0.57 10.58
CA ARG A 73 -3.83 0.34 12.02
C ARG A 73 -2.41 -0.17 12.28
N ASP A 74 -1.96 -1.12 11.49
CA ASP A 74 -0.66 -1.77 11.64
C ASP A 74 0.49 -0.87 11.13
N ALA A 75 0.18 0.29 10.55
CA ALA A 75 1.12 1.35 10.16
C ALA A 75 1.38 2.38 11.23
N TRP A 76 0.71 2.31 12.37
CA TRP A 76 1.04 3.19 13.48
C TRP A 76 2.37 2.80 14.13
N PRO A 77 3.25 3.78 14.40
CA PRO A 77 4.42 3.53 15.23
C PRO A 77 3.98 3.16 16.66
N GLU A 78 4.78 2.31 17.30
CA GLU A 78 4.61 1.92 18.71
C GLU A 78 4.80 3.10 19.66
N GLU A 79 5.60 4.10 19.25
CA GLU A 79 5.84 5.33 20.01
C GLU A 79 4.77 6.40 19.74
N ASP A 80 4.57 7.29 20.72
CA ASP A 80 3.69 8.45 20.61
C ASP A 80 4.12 9.35 19.43
N GLY A 81 3.27 9.42 18.41
CA GLY A 81 3.53 10.20 17.21
C GLY A 81 2.32 10.26 16.30
N ALA A 82 2.15 11.33 15.53
CA ALA A 82 1.03 11.44 14.58
C ALA A 82 1.35 10.74 13.25
N VAL A 83 0.33 10.11 12.64
CA VAL A 83 0.41 9.53 11.29
C VAL A 83 -0.61 10.27 10.41
N GLY A 84 -0.15 10.77 9.27
CA GLY A 84 -1.03 11.32 8.24
C GLY A 84 -1.53 10.20 7.33
N VAL A 85 -2.85 10.05 7.22
CA VAL A 85 -3.49 9.12 6.28
C VAL A 85 -4.07 9.91 5.12
N TYR A 86 -3.67 9.56 3.90
CA TYR A 86 -4.15 10.18 2.66
C TYR A 86 -4.75 9.08 1.78
N ALA A 87 -6.00 9.28 1.33
CA ALA A 87 -6.70 8.33 0.48
C ALA A 87 -7.23 9.00 -0.79
N CYS A 88 -7.11 8.31 -1.91
CA CYS A 88 -7.67 8.73 -3.20
C CYS A 88 -8.22 7.50 -3.90
N GLY A 89 -9.51 7.53 -4.28
CA GLY A 89 -10.16 6.40 -4.93
C GLY A 89 -11.66 6.38 -4.67
N PRO A 90 -12.31 5.21 -4.80
CA PRO A 90 -13.75 5.08 -4.62
C PRO A 90 -14.17 5.35 -3.17
N GLU A 91 -15.42 5.75 -2.97
CA GLU A 91 -16.00 6.09 -1.66
C GLU A 91 -15.74 5.03 -0.58
N ALA A 92 -15.99 3.75 -0.89
CA ALA A 92 -15.74 2.65 0.04
C ALA A 92 -14.27 2.54 0.50
N LEU A 93 -13.30 2.95 -0.33
CA LEU A 93 -11.89 3.00 0.08
C LEU A 93 -11.64 4.17 1.05
N MET A 94 -12.22 5.33 0.76
CA MET A 94 -12.09 6.52 1.60
C MET A 94 -12.76 6.31 2.97
N GLU A 95 -13.91 5.64 3.02
CA GLU A 95 -14.58 5.24 4.26
C GLU A 95 -13.72 4.28 5.09
N ALA A 96 -13.15 3.24 4.46
CA ALA A 96 -12.26 2.29 5.14
C ALA A 96 -11.00 2.98 5.68
N ALA A 97 -10.43 3.92 4.91
CA ALA A 97 -9.28 4.70 5.36
C ALA A 97 -9.61 5.61 6.55
N THR A 98 -10.77 6.26 6.52
CA THR A 98 -11.28 7.09 7.62
C THR A 98 -11.56 6.25 8.86
N ALA A 99 -12.14 5.06 8.69
CA ALA A 99 -12.39 4.12 9.78
C ALA A 99 -11.08 3.66 10.44
N GLY A 100 -10.07 3.30 9.65
CA GLY A 100 -8.75 2.93 10.15
C GLY A 100 -8.08 4.07 10.92
N ALA A 101 -8.15 5.30 10.40
CA ALA A 101 -7.61 6.49 11.05
C ALA A 101 -8.28 6.86 12.37
N SER A 102 -9.59 6.64 12.48
CA SER A 102 -10.38 7.05 13.64
C SER A 102 -10.22 6.11 14.86
N GLN A 103 -9.74 4.87 14.65
CA GLN A 103 -9.71 3.85 15.71
C GLN A 103 -8.57 4.01 16.73
N ARG A 104 -7.51 4.77 16.42
CA ARG A 104 -6.43 5.05 17.39
C ARG A 104 -6.86 5.97 18.54
N GLY A 105 -7.95 6.72 18.37
CA GLY A 105 -8.51 7.58 19.43
C GLY A 105 -9.32 6.86 20.52
N LYS A 106 -9.37 5.52 20.51
CA LYS A 106 -10.09 4.70 21.51
C LYS A 106 -9.23 3.62 22.17
N ALA A 107 -7.91 3.64 21.96
CA ALA A 107 -7.01 2.85 22.79
C ALA A 107 -6.80 3.63 24.10
N THR A 108 -7.31 3.06 25.17
CA THR A 108 -7.17 3.47 26.58
C THR A 108 -5.76 3.84 26.99
#